data_AF-A0A363TKE2-F1
#
_entry.id   AF-A0A363TKE2-F1
#
_cell.length_a   1.000
_cell.length_b   1.000
_cell.length_c   1.000
_cell.angle_alpha   90.00
_cell.angle_beta   90.00
_cell.angle_gamma   90.00
#
_symmetry.space_group_name_H-M   'P 1'
#
loop_
_entity.id
_entity.type
_entity.pdbx_description
1 polymer ?
#
loop_
_entity_poly.entity_id
_entity_poly.type
_entity_poly.pdbx_seq_one_letter_code
_entity_poly.pdbx_strand_id
1 'polypeptide(L)' 'LPDLRNLGRPVVFGPSRKAFIGKATGRDAAGRAFGTAASVAIAAFLGAAVFRVHDVAEMKDAVRMAGAIREGAEC' A
#
# COMPACT_ATOMS: atom_id res chain seq x y z
N LEU A 1 7.71 4.95 -7.47
CA LEU A 1 7.39 5.84 -6.33
C LEU A 1 8.53 6.82 -6.04
N PRO A 2 9.80 6.40 -5.95
CA PRO A 2 10.92 7.33 -5.75
C PRO A 2 10.92 8.49 -6.76
N ASP A 3 10.73 8.22 -8.05
CA ASP A 3 10.69 9.27 -9.08
C ASP A 3 9.53 10.27 -8.90
N LEU A 4 8.37 9.81 -8.41
CA LEU A 4 7.21 10.67 -8.16
C LEU A 4 7.43 11.59 -6.96
N ARG A 5 8.28 11.20 -5.99
CA ARG A 5 8.61 12.04 -4.84
C ARG A 5 9.48 13.23 -5.24
N ASN A 6 10.22 13.15 -6.34
CA ASN A 6 11.02 14.25 -6.86
C ASN A 6 10.17 15.46 -7.31
N LEU A 7 8.85 15.29 -7.44
CA LEU A 7 7.92 16.39 -7.72
C LEU A 7 7.75 17.36 -6.53
N GLY A 8 8.28 17.05 -5.35
CA GLY A 8 8.16 17.90 -4.15
C GLY A 8 6.73 18.01 -3.62
N ARG A 9 5.87 17.05 -3.95
CA ARG A 9 4.45 17.01 -3.56
C ARG A 9 4.11 15.67 -2.88
N PRO A 10 3.13 15.65 -1.95
CA PRO A 10 2.63 14.40 -1.39
C PRO A 10 2.07 13.48 -2.47
N VAL A 11 2.44 12.20 -2.43
CA VAL A 11 1.93 11.19 -3.37
C VAL A 11 0.72 10.47 -2.77
N VAL A 12 -0.39 10.47 -3.50
CA VAL A 12 -1.60 9.70 -3.17
C VAL A 12 -1.58 8.38 -3.93
N PHE A 13 -1.82 7.26 -3.26
CA PHE A 13 -1.84 5.93 -3.87
C PHE A 13 -3.17 5.20 -3.61
N GLY A 14 -3.83 4.77 -4.69
CA GLY A 14 -5.13 4.08 -4.61
C GLY A 14 -5.10 2.71 -5.29
N PRO A 15 -4.52 1.67 -4.66
CA PRO A 15 -4.43 0.33 -5.23
C PRO A 15 -5.69 -0.52 -5.00
N SER A 16 -6.56 -0.13 -4.07
CA SER A 16 -7.61 -0.99 -3.51
C SER A 16 -8.51 -1.65 -4.56
N ARG A 17 -8.48 -2.99 -4.56
CA ARG A 17 -9.27 -3.90 -5.42
C ARG A 17 -9.08 -3.71 -6.94
N LYS A 18 -8.06 -2.95 -7.37
CA LYS A 18 -7.81 -2.70 -8.79
C LYS A 18 -7.45 -3.96 -9.57
N ALA A 19 -7.76 -3.96 -10.87
CA ALA A 19 -7.58 -5.10 -11.76
C ALA A 19 -6.14 -5.62 -11.84
N PHE A 20 -5.13 -4.74 -11.70
CA PHE A 20 -3.72 -5.16 -11.76
C PHE A 20 -3.36 -6.15 -10.64
N ILE A 21 -4.01 -6.04 -9.47
CA ILE A 21 -3.79 -6.97 -8.35
C ILE A 21 -4.28 -8.36 -8.75
N GLY A 22 -5.49 -8.45 -9.32
CA GLY A 22 -6.02 -9.72 -9.79
C GLY A 22 -5.18 -10.34 -10.91
N LYS A 23 -4.66 -9.51 -11.83
CA LYS A 23 -3.72 -9.97 -12.87
C LYS A 23 -2.43 -10.53 -12.28
N ALA A 24 -1.90 -9.92 -11.22
CA ALA A 24 -0.65 -10.35 -10.59
C ALA A 24 -0.83 -11.59 -9.68
N THR A 25 -1.99 -11.75 -9.03
CA THR A 25 -2.20 -12.80 -8.02
C THR A 25 -3.14 -13.93 -8.46
N GLY A 26 -3.74 -13.84 -9.65
CA GLY A 26 -4.76 -14.78 -10.14
C GLY A 26 -6.10 -14.70 -9.39
N ARG A 27 -6.32 -13.67 -8.57
CA ARG A 27 -7.53 -13.51 -7.76
C ARG A 27 -8.60 -12.70 -8.49
N ASP A 28 -9.86 -13.07 -8.26
CA ASP A 28 -11.03 -12.30 -8.67
C ASP A 28 -11.15 -10.99 -7.88
N ALA A 29 -12.23 -10.22 -8.07
CA ALA A 29 -12.38 -8.93 -7.39
C ALA A 29 -12.47 -9.07 -5.86
N ALA A 30 -13.11 -10.13 -5.36
CA ALA A 30 -13.29 -10.39 -3.93
C ALA A 30 -11.98 -10.82 -3.26
N GLY A 31 -11.13 -11.59 -3.94
CA GLY A 31 -9.86 -12.09 -3.42
C GLY A 31 -8.69 -11.10 -3.42
N ARG A 32 -8.91 -9.79 -3.64
CA ARG A 32 -7.82 -8.79 -3.78
C ARG A 32 -7.40 -8.09 -2.49
N ALA A 33 -7.98 -8.45 -1.34
CA ALA A 33 -7.67 -7.81 -0.06
C ALA A 33 -6.16 -7.89 0.28
N PHE A 34 -5.58 -9.09 0.28
CA PHE A 34 -4.15 -9.26 0.60
C PHE A 34 -3.22 -8.63 -0.44
N GLY A 35 -3.56 -8.70 -1.72
CA GLY A 35 -2.78 -8.01 -2.75
C GLY A 35 -2.86 -6.48 -2.63
N THR A 36 -3.99 -5.96 -2.13
CA THR A 36 -4.13 -4.55 -1.78
C THR A 36 -3.24 -4.21 -0.59
N ALA A 37 -3.28 -5.00 0.49
CA ALA A 37 -2.46 -4.79 1.68
C ALA A 37 -0.97 -4.80 1.36
N ALA A 38 -0.50 -5.76 0.56
CA ALA A 38 0.88 -5.81 0.08
C ALA A 38 1.27 -4.56 -0.72
N SER A 39 0.40 -4.11 -1.64
CA SER A 39 0.62 -2.90 -2.42
C SER A 39 0.69 -1.64 -1.54
N VAL A 40 -0.20 -1.54 -0.54
CA VAL A 40 -0.23 -0.43 0.43
C VAL A 40 1.03 -0.43 1.29
N ALA A 41 1.42 -1.58 1.85
CA ALA A 41 2.60 -1.70 2.70
C ALA A 41 3.88 -1.29 1.97
N ILE A 42 4.10 -1.78 0.75
CA ILE A 42 5.28 -1.39 -0.05
C ILE A 42 5.23 0.10 -0.42
N ALA A 43 4.07 0.62 -0.81
CA ALA A 43 3.95 2.03 -1.12
C ALA A 43 4.18 2.93 0.12
N ALA A 44 3.72 2.51 1.30
CA ALA A 44 3.97 3.17 2.57
C ALA A 44 5.46 3.17 2.90
N PHE A 45 6.12 2.02 2.77
CA PHE A 45 7.56 1.87 2.95
C PHE A 45 8.34 2.83 2.03
N LEU A 46 7.95 2.91 0.74
CA LEU A 46 8.56 3.79 -0.27
C LEU A 46 8.19 5.29 -0.12
N GLY A 47 7.32 5.65 0.83
CA GLY A 47 7.02 7.04 1.18
C GLY A 47 5.82 7.65 0.48
N ALA A 48 4.81 6.86 0.08
CA ALA A 48 3.50 7.41 -0.26
C ALA A 48 2.84 8.05 0.98
N ALA A 49 2.14 9.18 0.79
CA ALA A 49 1.63 10.00 1.89
C ALA A 49 0.16 9.71 2.23
N VAL A 50 -0.64 9.35 1.23
CA VAL A 50 -2.09 9.14 1.41
C VAL A 50 -2.53 7.88 0.67
N PHE A 51 -3.39 7.09 1.31
CA PHE A 51 -3.96 5.87 0.73
C PHE A 51 -5.46 5.99 0.54
N ARG A 52 -5.94 5.70 -0.67
CA ARG A 52 -7.39 5.58 -0.96
C ARG A 52 -7.78 4.11 -1.00
N VAL A 53 -8.46 3.66 0.04
CA VAL A 53 -8.81 2.24 0.26
C VAL A 53 -10.28 2.07 0.63
N HIS A 54 -10.83 0.88 0.39
CA HIS A 54 -12.18 0.51 0.86
C HIS A 54 -12.14 -0.09 2.27
N ASP A 55 -11.13 -0.93 2.54
CA ASP A 55 -10.97 -1.69 3.78
C ASP A 55 -10.00 -0.95 4.72
N VAL A 56 -10.49 0.04 5.48
CA VAL A 56 -9.62 1.01 6.17
C VAL A 56 -8.84 0.39 7.33
N ALA A 57 -9.47 -0.49 8.12
CA ALA A 57 -8.87 -1.05 9.31
C ALA A 57 -7.63 -1.90 8.98
N GLU A 58 -7.78 -2.83 8.03
CA GLU A 58 -6.75 -3.76 7.59
C GLU A 58 -5.58 -3.02 6.91
N MET A 59 -5.89 -1.98 6.13
CA MET A 59 -4.85 -1.21 5.45
C MET A 59 -4.09 -0.30 6.41
N LYS A 60 -4.73 0.17 7.48
CA LYS A 60 -4.06 0.92 8.55
C LYS A 60 -3.00 0.05 9.24
N ASP A 61 -3.30 -1.22 9.49
CA ASP A 61 -2.34 -2.15 10.09
C ASP A 61 -1.17 -2.45 9.14
N ALA A 62 -1.45 -2.63 7.83
CA ALA A 62 -0.40 -2.75 6.82
C ALA A 62 0.53 -1.52 6.77
N VAL A 63 -0.02 -0.30 6.84
CA VAL A 63 0.78 0.94 6.89
C VAL A 63 1.62 1.01 8.17
N ARG A 64 1.05 0.68 9.33
CA ARG A 64 1.76 0.68 10.61
C ARG A 64 2.92 -0.30 10.61
N MET A 65 2.70 -1.53 10.15
CA MET A 65 3.73 -2.55 10.06
C MET A 65 4.85 -2.12 9.10
N ALA A 66 4.51 -1.54 7.94
CA ALA A 66 5.49 -1.01 7.00
C ALA A 66 6.33 0.13 7.61
N GLY A 67 5.71 0.99 8.44
CA GLY A 67 6.38 2.02 9.21
C GLY A 67 7.39 1.44 10.20
N ALA A 68 6.94 0.49 11.03
CA ALA A 68 7.78 -0.19 12.00
C ALA A 68 9.01 -0.86 11.35
N ILE A 69 8.82 -1.55 10.21
CA ILE A 69 9.93 -2.15 9.45
C ILE A 69 10.90 -1.08 8.95
N ARG A 70 10.40 0.04 8.43
CA ARG A 70 11.25 1.12 7.89
C ARG A 70 12.06 1.83 8.98
N GLU A 71 11.46 1.99 10.15
CA GLU A 71 12.11 2.61 11.31
C GLU A 71 13.09 1.67 12.01
N GLY A 72 13.19 0.42 11.53
CA GLY A 72 14.11 -0.58 12.06
C GLY A 72 13.67 -1.08 13.44
N ALA A 73 12.35 -1.11 13.70
CA ALA A 73 11.81 -1.41 15.02
C ALA A 73 12.46 -2.65 15.64
N GLU A 74 13.22 -2.40 16.69
CA GLU A 74 13.51 -3.33 17.78
C GLU A 74 12.18 -3.62 18.49
N CYS A 75 11.78 -4.89 18.55
CA CYS A 75 10.63 -5.35 19.33
C CYS A 75 10.89 -5.23 20.84
#